data_AF-A0A3M1XZ75-F1
#
_entry.id   AF-A0A3M1XZ75-F1
#
_cell.length_a   1.000
_cell.length_b   1.000
_cell.length_c   1.000
_cell.angle_alpha   90.00
_cell.angle_beta   90.00
_cell.angle_gamma   90.00
#
_symmetry.space_group_name_H-M   'P 1'
#
loop_
_entity.id
_entity.type
_entity.pdbx_description
1 polymer ?
#
loop_
_entity_poly.entity_id
_entity_poly.type
_entity_poly.pdbx_seq_one_letter_code
_entity_poly.pdbx_strand_id
1 'polypeptide(L)' 'GILRLLPALPAAWASGSVTGLKARGGLTVDLHWQDQRLEKAVIRAEQARSVRLMYQDLEVTLSLAAGEERVYAP' A
#
# COMPACT_ATOMS: atom_id res chain seq x y z
N GLY A 1 3.39 10.24 -9.17
CA GLY A 1 2.26 10.09 -8.23
C GLY A 1 2.76 9.46 -6.95
N ILE A 2 2.01 9.61 -5.85
CA ILE A 2 2.31 9.01 -4.55
C ILE A 2 1.14 8.08 -4.20
N LEU A 3 1.44 6.86 -3.79
CA LEU A 3 0.46 5.90 -3.28
C LEU A 3 0.26 6.16 -1.79
N ARG A 4 -0.88 6.77 -1.43
CA ARG A 4 -1.22 7.06 -0.04
C ARG A 4 -1.96 5.88 0.57
N LEU A 5 -1.42 5.31 1.65
CA LEU A 5 -2.03 4.20 2.36
C LEU A 5 -2.91 4.70 3.49
N LEU A 6 -4.13 4.17 3.57
CA LEU A 6 -5.12 4.50 4.60
C LEU A 6 -5.25 6.02 4.88
N PRO A 7 -5.33 6.89 3.85
CA PRO A 7 -5.24 8.34 4.05
C PRO A 7 -6.43 8.93 4.84
N ALA A 8 -7.53 8.19 4.93
CA ALA A 8 -8.76 8.61 5.59
C ALA A 8 -9.49 7.39 6.18
N LEU A 9 -8.76 6.48 6.85
CA LEU A 9 -9.37 5.32 7.51
C LEU A 9 -10.37 5.81 8.58
N PRO A 10 -11.67 5.47 8.48
CA PRO A 10 -12.64 5.86 9.49
C PRO A 10 -12.34 5.21 10.83
N ALA A 11 -12.53 5.95 11.92
CA ALA A 11 -12.33 5.42 13.28
C ALA A 11 -13.22 4.22 13.63
N ALA A 12 -14.36 4.07 12.93
CA ALA A 12 -15.26 2.93 13.07
C ALA A 12 -14.65 1.60 12.56
N TRP A 13 -13.60 1.65 11.73
CA TRP A 13 -12.94 0.46 11.18
C TRP A 13 -11.66 0.15 11.93
N ALA A 14 -11.82 -0.36 13.16
CA ALA A 14 -10.69 -0.68 14.03
C ALA A 14 -9.71 -1.68 13.40
N SER A 15 -10.22 -2.73 12.76
CA SER A 15 -9.42 -3.70 12.04
C SER A 15 -10.12 -4.14 10.75
N GLY A 16 -9.34 -4.61 9.80
CA GLY A 16 -9.87 -5.09 8.54
C GLY A 16 -8.79 -5.30 7.49
N SER A 17 -9.24 -5.70 6.30
CA SER A 17 -8.40 -5.85 5.14
C SER A 17 -9.15 -5.49 3.87
N VAL A 18 -8.41 -5.07 2.87
CA VAL A 18 -8.90 -4.87 1.51
C VAL A 18 -7.84 -5.38 0.55
N THR A 19 -8.25 -6.16 -0.44
CA THR A 19 -7.36 -6.79 -1.40
C THR A 19 -7.76 -6.43 -2.82
N GLY A 20 -6.78 -6.45 -3.73
CA GLY A 20 -7.02 -6.21 -5.15
C GLY A 20 -7.24 -4.75 -5.54
N LEU A 21 -6.88 -3.78 -4.71
CA LEU A 21 -7.01 -2.36 -5.07
C LEU A 21 -6.09 -2.02 -6.24
N LYS A 22 -6.65 -1.48 -7.32
CA LYS A 22 -5.85 -1.03 -8.46
C LYS A 22 -5.45 0.43 -8.27
N ALA A 23 -4.14 0.68 -8.22
CA ALA A 23 -3.57 2.01 -8.21
C ALA A 23 -2.99 2.39 -9.58
N ARG A 24 -2.86 3.70 -9.82
CA ARG A 24 -2.43 4.22 -11.13
C ARG A 24 -1.07 3.65 -11.55
N GLY A 25 -1.00 3.26 -12.82
CA GLY A 25 0.19 2.73 -13.48
C GLY A 25 0.44 1.24 -13.26
N GLY A 26 -0.62 0.43 -13.16
CA GLY A 26 -0.50 -1.04 -13.14
C GLY A 26 0.00 -1.56 -11.79
N LEU A 27 -0.47 -0.97 -10.70
CA LEU A 27 -0.17 -1.43 -9.34
C LEU A 27 -1.41 -2.11 -8.76
N THR A 28 -1.21 -3.23 -8.10
CA THR A 28 -2.23 -3.87 -7.26
C THR A 28 -1.78 -3.78 -5.81
N VAL A 29 -2.69 -3.39 -4.92
CA VAL A 29 -2.39 -3.11 -3.51
C VAL A 29 -3.37 -3.88 -2.64
N ASP A 30 -2.82 -4.62 -1.68
CA ASP A 30 -3.58 -5.19 -0.58
C ASP A 30 -3.18 -4.46 0.70
N LEU A 31 -4.14 -4.17 1.57
CA LEU A 31 -3.92 -3.49 2.84
C LEU A 31 -4.58 -4.26 3.96
N HIS A 32 -3.87 -4.39 5.07
CA HIS A 32 -4.38 -4.94 6.32
C HIS A 32 -4.09 -3.94 7.43
N TRP A 33 -5.06 -3.73 8.29
CA TRP A 33 -4.92 -2.83 9.43
C TRP A 33 -5.54 -3.44 10.68
N GLN A 34 -4.95 -3.08 11.80
CA GLN A 34 -5.41 -3.44 13.13
C GLN A 34 -5.19 -2.25 14.06
N ASP A 35 -6.12 -2.04 14.99
CA ASP A 35 -6.12 -0.89 15.90
C ASP A 35 -5.95 0.46 15.17
N GLN A 36 -6.63 0.58 14.01
CA GLN A 36 -6.60 1.74 13.10
C GLN A 36 -5.20 2.05 12.52
N ARG A 37 -4.28 1.10 12.59
CA ARG A 37 -2.91 1.23 12.07
C ARG A 37 -2.65 0.19 10.99
N LEU A 38 -1.92 0.60 9.97
CA LEU A 38 -1.45 -0.31 8.94
C LEU A 38 -0.58 -1.41 9.58
N GLU A 39 -0.98 -2.65 9.38
CA GLU A 39 -0.22 -3.82 9.81
C GLU A 39 0.70 -4.27 8.67
N LYS A 40 0.13 -4.37 7.46
CA LYS A 40 0.88 -4.71 6.26
C LYS A 40 0.20 -4.14 5.01
N ALA A 41 1.04 -3.78 4.04
CA ALA A 41 0.65 -3.47 2.69
C ALA A 41 1.41 -4.37 1.72
N VAL A 42 0.70 -4.98 0.78
CA VAL A 42 1.29 -5.79 -0.29
C VAL A 42 1.14 -5.03 -1.59
N ILE A 43 2.25 -4.71 -2.25
CA ILE A 43 2.29 -3.95 -3.49
C ILE A 43 2.80 -4.86 -4.58
N ARG A 44 2.00 -5.07 -5.62
CA ARG A 44 2.37 -5.81 -6.82
C ARG A 44 2.47 -4.85 -7.99
N ALA A 45 3.58 -4.90 -8.72
CA ALA A 45 3.77 -4.11 -9.92
C ALA A 45 3.63 -4.98 -11.17
N GLU A 46 2.78 -4.59 -12.11
CA GLU A 46 2.67 -5.26 -13.41
C GLU A 46 3.89 -4.98 -14.31
N GLN A 47 4.61 -3.88 -14.05
CA GLN A 47 5.79 -3.45 -14.79
C GLN A 47 6.86 -2.92 -13.84
N ALA A 48 8.13 -3.02 -14.24
CA ALA A 48 9.25 -2.56 -13.44
C ALA A 48 9.17 -1.03 -13.22
N ARG A 49 9.14 -0.61 -11.96
CA ARG A 49 9.01 0.80 -11.59
C ARG A 49 9.36 1.10 -10.14
N SER A 50 9.66 2.37 -9.90
CA SER A 50 9.71 2.92 -8.55
C SER A 50 8.33 3.44 -8.12
N VAL A 51 7.90 3.01 -6.94
CA VAL A 51 6.65 3.41 -6.29
C VAL A 51 7.00 4.22 -5.05
N ARG A 52 6.48 5.44 -4.97
CA ARG A 52 6.52 6.25 -3.75
C ARG A 52 5.27 5.97 -2.95
N LEU A 53 5.47 5.47 -1.75
CA LEU A 53 4.43 5.08 -0.82
C LEU A 53 4.46 6.05 0.36
N MET A 54 3.28 6.50 0.78
CA MET A 54 3.13 7.42 1.89
C MET A 54 2.13 6.83 2.88
N TYR A 55 2.58 6.63 4.11
CA TYR A 55 1.74 6.21 5.22
C TYR A 55 1.91 7.21 6.35
N GLN A 56 0.80 7.87 6.74
CA GLN A 56 0.82 9.03 7.62
C GLN A 56 1.78 10.09 7.08
N ASP A 57 2.88 10.39 7.80
CA ASP A 57 3.90 11.36 7.41
C ASP A 57 5.23 10.71 6.96
N LEU A 58 5.25 9.38 6.82
CA LEU A 58 6.41 8.63 6.36
C LEU A 58 6.32 8.37 4.85
N GLU A 59 7.32 8.85 4.11
CA GLU A 59 7.52 8.54 2.70
C GLU A 59 8.56 7.44 2.54
N VAL A 60 8.19 6.39 1.81
CA VAL A 60 9.04 5.24 1.50
C VAL A 60 9.05 5.04 -0.01
N THR A 61 10.24 4.92 -0.59
CA THR A 61 10.39 4.59 -2.01
C THR A 61 10.72 3.12 -2.15
N LEU A 62 9.89 2.40 -2.90
CA LEU A 62 10.08 1.00 -3.23
C LEU A 62 10.41 0.89 -4.71
N SER A 63 11.46 0.16 -5.06
CA SER A 63 11.71 -0.26 -6.43
C SER A 63 11.19 -1.67 -6.61
N LEU A 64 10.26 -1.87 -7.54
CA LEU A 64 9.69 -3.17 -7.86
C LEU A 64 10.01 -3.51 -9.32
N ALA A 65 10.38 -4.76 -9.57
CA ALA A 65 10.46 -5.32 -10.92
C ALA A 65 9.06 -5.70 -11.45
N ALA A 66 8.97 -6.01 -12.74
CA ALA A 66 7.72 -6.46 -13.36
C ALA A 66 7.30 -7.81 -12.78
N GLY A 67 6.08 -7.90 -12.29
CA GLY A 67 5.55 -9.09 -11.60
C GLY A 67 6.05 -9.26 -10.17
N GLU A 68 6.87 -8.34 -9.66
CA GLU A 68 7.36 -8.43 -8.27
C GLU A 68 6.28 -8.01 -7.29
N GLU A 69 6.21 -8.74 -6.19
CA GLU A 69 5.43 -8.41 -5.00
C GLU A 69 6.37 -7.91 -3.91
N ARG A 70 6.05 -6.76 -3.32
CA ARG A 70 6.76 -6.19 -2.18
C ARG A 70 5.80 -6.05 -1.01
N VAL A 71 6.20 -6.59 0.14
CA VAL A 71 5.50 -6.37 1.41
C VAL A 71 6.14 -5.20 2.13
N TYR A 72 5.31 -4.25 2.56
CA TYR A 72 5.66 -3.14 3.42
C TYR A 72 4.93 -3.30 4.76
N ALA A 73 5.68 -3.30 5.85
CA ALA A 73 5.17 -3.26 7.21
C ALA A 73 5.87 -2.10 7.94
N PRO A 74 5.12 -1.15 8.52
CA PRO A 74 5.68 -0.02 9.27
C PRO A 74 6.22 -0.43 10.65
#